data_AF-A0A351U1C2-F1
#
_entry.id   AF-A0A351U1C2-F1
#
_cell.length_a   1.000
_cell.length_b   1.000
_cell.length_c   1.000
_cell.angle_alpha   90.00
_cell.angle_beta   90.00
_cell.angle_gamma   90.00
#
_symmetry.space_group_name_H-M   'P 1'
#
loop_
_entity.id
_entity.type
_entity.pdbx_description
1 polymer ?
#
loop_
_entity_poly.entity_id
_entity_poly.type
_entity_poly.pdbx_seq_one_letter_code
_entity_poly.pdbx_strand_id
1 'polypeptide(L)'
;MGKICVPARKGVRDVRHTNFQTIVLIIVSIAVFTVFSFFMRARYNGLQEEWIDNLRKEREVAEINGKLKMELSVITRARYIALKANERLGLKKPKEEEVLVLR
;
A
#
# COMPACT_ATOMS: atom_id res chain seq x y z
N MET A 1 86.15 -4.34 20.18
CA MET A 1 85.22 -5.38 20.67
C MET A 1 83.80 -4.84 20.56
N GLY A 2 82.91 -5.63 19.96
CA GLY A 2 81.70 -5.17 19.27
C GLY A 2 80.57 -4.67 20.17
N LYS A 3 79.86 -3.64 19.68
CA LYS A 3 78.58 -3.21 20.25
C LYS A 3 77.50 -4.16 19.73
N ILE A 4 76.95 -4.97 20.64
CA ILE A 4 75.78 -5.81 20.35
C ILE A 4 74.57 -4.88 20.31
N CYS A 5 74.10 -4.57 19.11
CA CYS A 5 72.83 -3.88 18.91
C CYS A 5 71.70 -4.91 19.01
N VAL A 6 70.90 -4.81 20.07
CA VAL A 6 69.65 -5.57 20.23
C VAL A 6 68.57 -4.90 19.39
N PRO A 7 67.96 -5.56 18.39
CA PRO A 7 66.88 -4.96 17.62
C PRO A 7 65.61 -4.87 18.48
N ALA A 8 65.21 -3.64 18.75
CA ALA A 8 63.99 -3.30 19.48
C ALA A 8 62.75 -3.89 18.80
N ARG A 9 62.09 -4.79 19.53
CA ARG A 9 60.66 -5.14 19.66
C ARG A 9 59.63 -4.22 18.94
N LYS A 10 59.75 -3.97 17.63
CA LYS A 10 58.83 -3.17 16.81
C LYS A 10 57.68 -4.01 16.24
N GLY A 11 57.92 -5.27 15.86
CA GLY A 11 56.91 -6.12 15.20
C GLY A 11 55.69 -6.50 16.05
N VAL A 12 55.78 -6.48 17.38
CA VAL A 12 54.64 -6.88 18.26
C VAL A 12 53.57 -5.78 18.35
N ARG A 13 53.94 -4.51 18.14
CA ARG A 13 53.00 -3.38 18.20
C ARG A 13 52.20 -3.22 16.90
N ASP A 14 52.84 -3.38 15.73
CA ASP A 14 52.17 -3.27 14.44
C ASP A 14 51.12 -4.37 14.22
N VAL A 15 51.41 -5.60 14.64
CA VAL A 15 50.45 -6.71 14.56
C VAL A 15 49.25 -6.48 15.50
N ARG A 16 49.44 -5.88 16.69
CA ARG A 16 48.30 -5.53 17.56
C ARG A 16 47.45 -4.39 17.00
N HIS A 17 48.09 -3.40 16.36
CA HIS A 17 47.39 -2.24 15.84
C HIS A 17 46.52 -2.58 14.61
N THR A 18 47.01 -3.44 13.72
CA THR A 18 46.25 -3.94 12.57
C THR A 18 45.06 -4.79 13.00
N ASN A 19 45.22 -5.68 13.98
CA ASN A 19 44.10 -6.47 14.52
C ASN A 19 43.03 -5.60 15.20
N PHE A 20 43.43 -4.56 15.94
CA PHE A 20 42.48 -3.64 16.56
C PHE A 20 41.73 -2.80 15.52
N GLN A 21 42.41 -2.33 14.47
CA GLN A 21 41.78 -1.63 13.35
C GLN A 21 40.73 -2.50 12.65
N THR A 22 41.01 -3.78 12.41
CA THR A 22 40.06 -4.71 11.80
C THR A 22 38.83 -4.92 12.69
N ILE A 23 39.02 -5.07 14.00
CA ILE A 23 37.89 -5.21 14.96
C ILE A 23 37.02 -3.95 14.97
N VAL A 24 37.62 -2.77 14.99
CA VAL A 24 36.89 -1.50 14.94
C VAL A 24 36.12 -1.37 13.63
N LEU A 25 36.72 -1.74 12.50
CA LEU A 25 36.05 -1.76 11.19
C LEU A 25 34.83 -2.69 11.17
N ILE A 26 34.92 -3.86 11.80
CA ILE A 26 33.80 -4.80 11.91
C ILE A 26 32.68 -4.22 12.78
N ILE A 27 33.01 -3.58 13.90
CA ILE A 27 32.00 -2.95 14.78
C ILE A 27 31.31 -1.80 14.03
N VAL A 28 32.06 -0.98 13.31
CA VAL A 28 31.51 0.10 12.49
C VAL A 28 30.63 -0.45 11.36
N SER A 29 31.04 -1.53 10.69
CA SER A 29 30.25 -2.12 9.62
C SER A 29 28.93 -2.70 10.13
N ILE A 30 28.94 -3.34 11.30
CA ILE A 30 27.72 -3.82 11.98
C ILE A 30 26.81 -2.64 12.34
N ALA A 31 27.37 -1.56 12.91
CA ALA A 31 26.61 -0.37 13.27
C ALA A 31 25.97 0.32 12.04
N VAL A 32 26.70 0.39 10.93
CA VAL A 32 26.14 0.91 9.66
C VAL A 32 25.02 -0.01 9.15
N PHE A 33 25.20 -1.32 9.24
CA PHE A 33 24.21 -2.28 8.79
C PHE A 33 22.92 -2.23 9.62
N THR A 34 23.01 -2.05 10.93
CA THR A 34 21.82 -1.91 11.79
C THR A 34 21.06 -0.62 11.50
N VAL A 35 21.77 0.50 11.31
CA VAL A 35 21.16 1.78 10.91
C VAL A 35 20.49 1.64 9.54
N PHE A 36 21.16 1.05 8.56
CA PHE A 36 20.60 0.83 7.22
C PHE A 36 19.34 -0.05 7.28
N SER A 37 19.39 -1.14 8.04
CA SER A 37 18.24 -2.04 8.24
C SER A 37 17.06 -1.33 8.89
N PHE A 38 17.33 -0.43 9.85
CA PHE A 38 16.30 0.38 10.48
C PHE A 38 15.63 1.34 9.50
N PHE A 39 16.42 2.04 8.67
CA PHE A 39 15.88 2.92 7.62
C PHE A 39 15.05 2.15 6.59
N MET A 40 15.53 0.99 6.14
CA MET A 40 14.78 0.14 5.20
C MET A 40 13.46 -0.32 5.80
N ARG A 41 13.45 -0.73 7.08
CA ARG A 41 12.23 -1.15 7.78
C ARG A 41 11.25 0.00 7.99
N ALA A 42 11.74 1.20 8.33
CA ALA A 42 10.89 2.38 8.48
C ALA A 42 10.20 2.78 7.15
N ARG A 43 10.95 2.74 6.04
CA ARG A 43 10.40 2.98 4.71
C ARG A 43 9.40 1.90 4.28
N TYR A 44 9.72 0.63 4.55
CA TYR A 44 8.87 -0.50 4.18
C TYR A 44 7.55 -0.50 4.94
N ASN A 45 7.58 -0.21 6.25
CA ASN A 45 6.38 -0.16 7.08
C ASN A 45 5.41 0.94 6.63
N GLY A 46 5.91 2.15 6.32
CA GLY A 46 5.05 3.24 5.83
C GLY A 46 4.39 2.91 4.50
N LEU A 47 5.12 2.27 3.58
CA LEU A 47 4.57 1.80 2.31
C LEU A 47 3.52 0.70 2.51
N GLN A 48 3.73 -0.24 3.44
CA GLN A 48 2.74 -1.28 3.70
C GLN A 48 1.43 -0.71 4.26
N GLU A 49 1.50 0.24 5.18
CA GLU A 49 0.30 0.88 5.73
C GLU A 49 -0.50 1.61 4.65
N GLU A 50 0.17 2.36 3.77
CA GLU A 50 -0.48 3.09 2.67
C GLU A 50 -1.11 2.14 1.65
N TRP A 51 -0.47 1.01 1.36
CA TRP A 51 -1.02 -0.04 0.49
C TRP A 51 -2.24 -0.72 1.11
N ILE A 52 -2.21 -1.02 2.41
CA ILE A 52 -3.35 -1.62 3.13
C ILE A 52 -4.54 -0.66 3.12
N ASP A 53 -4.30 0.63 3.37
CA ASP A 53 -5.36 1.65 3.37
C ASP A 53 -5.97 1.85 1.97
N ASN A 54 -5.16 1.83 0.91
CA ASN A 54 -5.66 1.90 -0.46
C ASN A 54 -6.50 0.66 -0.82
N LEU A 55 -6.03 -0.55 -0.49
CA LEU A 55 -6.79 -1.78 -0.71
C LEU A 55 -8.13 -1.78 0.06
N ARG A 56 -8.15 -1.19 1.26
CA ARG A 56 -9.39 -1.04 2.04
C ARG A 56 -10.38 -0.09 1.38
N LYS A 57 -9.92 1.05 0.88
CA LYS A 57 -10.75 2.02 0.13
C LYS A 57 -11.30 1.41 -1.15
N GLU A 58 -10.47 0.70 -1.91
CA GLU A 58 -10.91 0.01 -3.13
C GLU A 58 -12.01 -1.02 -2.84
N ARG A 59 -11.89 -1.77 -1.74
CA ARG A 59 -12.92 -2.73 -1.30
C ARG A 59 -14.22 -2.04 -0.94
N GLU A 60 -14.17 -0.93 -0.22
CA GLU A 60 -15.37 -0.16 0.16
C GLU A 60 -16.09 0.39 -1.08
N VAL A 61 -15.34 0.95 -2.04
CA VAL A 61 -15.90 1.41 -3.32
C VAL A 61 -16.52 0.25 -4.11
N ALA A 62 -15.88 -0.93 -4.13
CA ALA A 62 -16.41 -2.11 -4.80
C ALA A 62 -17.73 -2.59 -4.16
N GLU A 63 -17.82 -2.56 -2.84
CA GLU A 63 -19.03 -2.94 -2.09
C GLU A 63 -20.20 -1.97 -2.37
N ILE A 64 -19.93 -0.66 -2.30
CA ILE A 64 -20.92 0.37 -2.62
C ILE A 64 -21.40 0.22 -4.08
N ASN A 65 -20.48 0.02 -5.03
CA ASN A 65 -20.83 -0.19 -6.43
C ASN A 65 -21.65 -1.46 -6.63
N GLY A 66 -21.35 -2.54 -5.90
CA GLY A 66 -22.13 -3.77 -5.90
C GLY A 66 -23.57 -3.54 -5.42
N LYS A 67 -23.72 -2.82 -4.31
CA LYS A 67 -25.03 -2.45 -3.76
C LYS A 67 -25.82 -1.57 -4.73
N LEU A 68 -25.18 -0.55 -5.30
CA LEU A 68 -25.80 0.33 -6.29
C LEU A 68 -26.28 -0.44 -7.52
N LYS A 69 -25.46 -1.36 -8.04
CA LYS A 69 -25.85 -2.23 -9.17
C LYS A 69 -27.05 -3.10 -8.82
N MET A 70 -27.09 -3.66 -7.61
CA MET A 70 -28.24 -4.44 -7.16
C MET A 70 -29.50 -3.57 -7.11
N GLU A 71 -29.45 -2.41 -6.47
CA GLU A 71 -30.58 -1.47 -6.37
C GLU A 71 -31.07 -1.02 -7.76
N LEU A 72 -30.15 -0.65 -8.64
CA LEU A 72 -30.46 -0.30 -10.04
C LEU A 72 -31.11 -1.47 -10.79
N SER A 73 -30.64 -2.70 -10.58
CA SER A 73 -31.23 -3.88 -11.23
C SER A 73 -32.67 -4.13 -10.78
N VAL A 74 -32.96 -3.92 -9.49
CA VAL A 74 -34.30 -4.08 -8.92
C VAL A 74 -35.23 -2.99 -9.47
N ILE A 75 -34.81 -1.73 -9.44
CA ILE A 75 -35.59 -0.59 -9.98
C ILE A 75 -35.86 -0.79 -11.47
N THR A 76 -34.85 -1.20 -12.23
CA THR A 76 -34.97 -1.43 -13.68
C THR A 76 -35.93 -2.57 -13.97
N ARG A 77 -35.85 -3.68 -13.23
CA ARG A 77 -36.77 -4.81 -13.38
C ARG A 77 -38.21 -4.42 -13.04
N ALA A 78 -38.41 -3.65 -11.97
CA ALA A 78 -39.74 -3.14 -11.59
C ALA A 78 -40.30 -2.22 -12.68
N ARG A 79 -39.50 -1.27 -13.19
CA ARG A 79 -39.90 -0.41 -14.31
C ARG A 79 -40.19 -1.19 -15.58
N TYR A 80 -39.38 -2.20 -15.91
CA TYR A 80 -39.57 -3.01 -17.10
C TYR A 80 -40.87 -3.83 -17.02
N ILE A 81 -41.19 -4.39 -15.86
CA ILE A 81 -42.47 -5.10 -15.64
C ILE A 81 -43.64 -4.12 -15.78
N ALA A 82 -43.55 -2.93 -15.18
CA ALA A 82 -44.59 -1.90 -15.30
C ALA A 82 -44.76 -1.43 -16.76
N LEU A 83 -43.67 -1.26 -17.50
CA LEU A 83 -43.70 -0.85 -18.90
C LEU A 83 -44.28 -1.96 -19.79
N LYS A 84 -43.86 -3.21 -19.59
CA LYS A 84 -44.41 -4.38 -20.30
C LYS A 84 -45.88 -4.63 -19.97
N ALA A 85 -46.31 -4.36 -18.74
CA ALA A 85 -47.72 -4.41 -18.35
C ALA A 85 -48.52 -3.32 -19.07
N ASN A 86 -48.00 -2.08 -19.12
CA ASN A 86 -48.64 -0.99 -19.86
C ASN A 86 -48.72 -1.27 -21.37
N GLU A 87 -47.67 -1.82 -21.98
CA GLU A 87 -47.66 -2.20 -23.40
C GLU A 87 -48.67 -3.32 -23.70
N ARG A 88 -48.74 -4.36 -22.85
CA ARG A 88 -49.67 -5.48 -23.03
C ARG A 88 -51.12 -5.13 -22.71
N LEU A 89 -51.34 -4.22 -21.77
CA LEU A 89 -52.68 -3.74 -21.40
C LEU A 89 -53.14 -2.55 -22.26
N GLY A 90 -52.31 -2.07 -23.21
CA GLY A 90 -52.63 -0.92 -24.06
C GLY A 90 -52.84 0.40 -23.30
N LEU A 91 -52.52 0.42 -22.01
CA LEU A 91 -52.69 1.59 -21.14
C LEU A 91 -51.53 2.56 -21.40
N LYS A 92 -51.72 3.44 -22.39
CA LYS A 92 -50.92 4.68 -22.48
C LYS A 92 -51.04 5.39 -21.13
N LYS A 93 -49.92 5.60 -20.44
CA LYS A 93 -49.88 6.60 -19.36
C LYS A 93 -50.40 7.91 -19.95
N PRO A 94 -51.41 8.55 -19.35
CA PRO A 94 -51.79 9.89 -19.79
C PRO A 94 -50.55 10.78 -19.62
N LYS A 95 -50.13 11.44 -20.71
CA LYS A 95 -49.14 12.50 -20.64
C LYS A 95 -49.73 13.58 -19.73
N GLU A 96 -48.95 14.12 -18.80
CA GLU A 96 -49.42 15.24 -17.96
C GLU A 96 -49.85 16.48 -18.79
N GLU A 97 -49.42 16.56 -20.06
CA GLU A 97 -49.90 17.55 -21.03
C GLU A 97 -51.37 17.37 -21.44
N GLU A 98 -51.93 16.15 -21.45
CA GLU A 98 -53.33 15.91 -21.87
C GLU A 98 -54.35 16.14 -20.73
N VAL A 99 -53.88 16.17 -19.48
CA VAL A 99 -54.76 16.30 -18.29
C VAL A 99 -55.17 17.75 -18.03
N LEU A 100 -54.49 18.73 -18.63
CA LEU A 100 -54.81 20.15 -18.49
C LEU A 100 -55.91 20.65 -19.44
N VAL A 101 -56.38 19.84 -20.40
CA VAL A 101 -57.33 20.28 -21.43
C VAL A 101 -58.80 19.99 -21.06
N LEU A 102 -59.06 19.33 -19.92
CA LEU A 102 -60.42 18.98 -19.47
C LEU A 102 -60.82 19.68 -18.16
N ARG A 103 -60.54 20.98 -18.05
CA ARG A 103 -61.10 21.81 -16.97
C ARG A 103 -61.79 23.04 -17.51
#